data_AF-A0A7V9RGD1-F1
#
_entry.id   AF-A0A7V9RGD1-F1
#
_cell.length_a   1.000
_cell.length_b   1.000
_cell.length_c   1.000
_cell.angle_alpha   90.00
_cell.angle_beta   90.00
_cell.angle_gamma   90.00
#
_symmetry.space_group_name_H-M   'P 1'
#
loop_
_entity.id
_entity.type
_entity.pdbx_description
1 polymer ?
#
loop_
_entity_poly.entity_id
_entity_poly.type
_entity_poly.pdbx_seq_one_letter_code
_entity_poly.pdbx_strand_id
1 'polypeptide(L)'
;MSVRSSARNVLVVALATLTFGACGKKGPKLPEADPAKLATLAATMLKNAPLPAGARECKYEEMLGNATMTRKTLLELAKQPLENRPELSDWVNPGELDSPAARQLVESTDPTRQRQAAAELLLAPSFLIYNVDLVDAPIPLGVKDFKRGHVGARALRYDKAGNLICASVFLWTNDPQKQLWAIEKSDKPMIDPEVQKAMQKDLREQMLLRVAGLGAPAPKFTGPADDRHDRN
;
A
#
# COMPACT_ATOMS: atom_id res chain seq x y z
N MET A 1 21.94 -31.50 63.22
CA MET A 1 21.03 -30.40 62.78
C MET A 1 20.59 -30.75 61.36
N SER A 2 19.54 -31.53 61.08
CA SER A 2 18.10 -31.42 61.32
C SER A 2 17.41 -30.20 60.68
N VAL A 3 16.55 -30.50 59.68
CA VAL A 3 15.36 -29.76 59.18
C VAL A 3 15.67 -28.58 58.21
N ARG A 4 15.09 -28.36 57.02
CA ARG A 4 13.73 -28.54 56.39
C ARG A 4 13.93 -28.49 54.85
N SER A 5 13.45 -29.43 54.03
CA SER A 5 12.17 -29.42 53.30
C SER A 5 11.66 -28.06 52.80
N SER A 6 11.67 -27.86 51.47
CA SER A 6 10.49 -27.36 50.73
C SER A 6 10.66 -27.64 49.22
N ALA A 7 10.06 -28.74 48.76
CA ALA A 7 9.59 -28.86 47.38
C ALA A 7 8.40 -27.90 47.18
N ARG A 8 8.35 -27.18 46.06
CA ARG A 8 7.09 -26.75 45.42
C ARG A 8 7.34 -26.17 44.01
N ASN A 9 6.77 -26.90 43.05
CA ASN A 9 6.07 -26.42 41.86
C ASN A 9 6.82 -25.59 40.82
N VAL A 10 7.37 -26.26 39.81
CA VAL A 10 7.14 -25.82 38.43
C VAL A 10 6.44 -26.95 37.70
N LEU A 11 5.21 -26.65 37.34
CA LEU A 11 4.23 -27.51 36.71
C LEU A 11 4.73 -27.97 35.34
N VAL A 12 4.62 -29.27 35.13
CA VAL A 12 4.63 -29.95 33.84
C VAL A 12 3.59 -29.31 32.91
N VAL A 13 4.03 -28.79 31.77
CA VAL A 13 3.23 -28.78 30.53
C VAL A 13 4.04 -29.50 29.47
N ALA A 14 4.09 -30.80 29.62
CA ALA A 14 4.33 -31.71 28.51
C ALA A 14 3.02 -31.86 27.73
N LEU A 15 3.13 -32.10 26.43
CA LEU A 15 2.07 -32.51 25.49
C LEU A 15 1.08 -31.42 25.02
N ALA A 16 1.50 -30.67 24.02
CA ALA A 16 0.78 -30.73 22.75
C ALA A 16 1.59 -31.61 21.81
N THR A 17 1.54 -32.91 22.07
CA THR A 17 1.81 -33.94 21.07
C THR A 17 1.03 -33.58 19.82
N LEU A 18 1.74 -33.03 18.84
CA LEU A 18 1.41 -33.21 17.43
C LEU A 18 1.36 -34.70 17.21
N THR A 19 0.19 -35.28 17.45
CA THR A 19 -0.16 -36.60 16.97
C THR A 19 -0.08 -36.51 15.46
N PHE A 20 1.09 -36.85 14.92
CA PHE A 20 1.26 -37.32 13.55
C PHE A 20 0.49 -38.64 13.44
N GLY A 21 -0.84 -38.53 13.45
CA GLY A 21 -1.72 -39.55 12.96
C GLY A 21 -1.40 -39.71 11.49
N ALA A 22 -0.68 -40.78 11.16
CA ALA A 22 -0.47 -41.24 9.81
C ALA A 22 -1.83 -41.59 9.18
N CYS A 23 -2.42 -40.62 8.48
CA CYS A 23 -3.35 -40.83 7.38
C CYS A 23 -2.77 -40.06 6.20
N GLY A 24 -2.43 -40.76 5.11
CA GLY A 24 -1.63 -40.22 4.02
C GLY A 24 -2.24 -39.04 3.25
N LYS A 25 -1.39 -38.44 2.41
CA LYS A 25 -1.66 -37.48 1.32
C LYS A 25 -1.89 -36.01 1.73
N LYS A 26 -1.03 -35.16 1.13
CA LYS A 26 -1.03 -33.69 1.03
C LYS A 26 -0.50 -32.97 2.28
N GLY A 27 0.51 -32.11 2.06
CA GLY A 27 1.03 -31.19 3.07
C GLY A 27 -0.07 -30.24 3.60
N PRO A 28 0.20 -29.47 4.66
CA PRO A 28 -0.79 -28.60 5.28
C PRO A 28 -1.42 -27.69 4.22
N LYS A 29 -2.73 -27.86 4.01
CA LYS A 29 -3.49 -27.06 3.05
C LYS A 29 -3.48 -25.62 3.56
N LEU A 30 -2.96 -24.70 2.76
CA LEU A 30 -2.99 -23.27 3.09
C LEU A 30 -4.44 -22.85 3.34
N PRO A 31 -4.70 -21.95 4.32
CA PRO A 31 -6.03 -21.40 4.55
C PRO A 31 -6.61 -20.80 3.26
N GLU A 32 -7.91 -21.02 3.03
CA GLU A 32 -8.64 -20.52 1.87
C GLU A 32 -9.92 -19.82 2.36
N ALA A 33 -10.25 -18.69 1.76
CA ALA A 33 -11.47 -17.95 2.04
C ALA A 33 -12.15 -17.53 0.73
N ASP A 34 -13.44 -17.20 0.81
CA ASP A 34 -14.22 -16.72 -0.33
C ASP A 34 -13.80 -15.27 -0.70
N PRO A 35 -13.28 -15.03 -1.92
CA PRO A 35 -12.89 -13.70 -2.38
C PRO A 35 -14.06 -12.71 -2.42
N ALA A 36 -15.30 -13.18 -2.55
CA ALA A 36 -16.47 -12.31 -2.56
C ALA A 36 -16.63 -11.51 -1.26
N LYS A 37 -16.18 -12.06 -0.12
CA LYS A 37 -16.18 -11.35 1.17
C LYS A 37 -15.31 -10.10 1.13
N LEU A 38 -14.18 -10.14 0.42
CA LEU A 38 -13.33 -8.96 0.25
C LEU A 38 -13.90 -7.97 -0.75
N ALA A 39 -14.60 -8.42 -1.79
CA ALA A 39 -15.30 -7.49 -2.67
C ALA A 39 -16.36 -6.68 -1.89
N THR A 40 -17.12 -7.34 -1.01
CA THR A 40 -18.07 -6.65 -0.13
C THR A 40 -17.37 -5.70 0.85
N LEU A 41 -16.28 -6.15 1.48
CA LEU A 41 -15.51 -5.33 2.41
C LEU A 41 -14.91 -4.10 1.72
N ALA A 42 -14.34 -4.29 0.53
CA ALA A 42 -13.79 -3.21 -0.29
C ALA A 42 -14.87 -2.17 -0.63
N ALA A 43 -16.06 -2.61 -1.05
CA ALA A 43 -17.19 -1.72 -1.30
C ALA A 43 -17.59 -0.92 -0.04
N THR A 44 -17.55 -1.53 1.15
CA THR A 44 -17.79 -0.84 2.42
C THR A 44 -16.73 0.23 2.69
N MET A 45 -15.44 -0.07 2.51
CA MET A 45 -14.36 0.91 2.66
C MET A 45 -14.50 2.09 1.70
N LEU A 46 -14.86 1.82 0.44
CA LEU A 46 -15.11 2.86 -0.57
C LEU A 46 -16.23 3.80 -0.12
N LYS A 47 -17.32 3.26 0.45
CA LYS A 47 -18.45 4.04 0.97
C LYS A 47 -18.09 4.85 2.21
N ASN A 48 -17.17 4.34 3.03
CA ASN A 48 -16.71 4.97 4.27
C ASN A 48 -15.47 5.86 4.08
N ALA A 49 -15.11 6.22 2.84
CA ALA A 49 -14.03 7.17 2.59
C ALA A 49 -14.46 8.58 3.07
N PRO A 50 -13.78 9.18 4.05
CA PRO A 50 -14.20 10.46 4.64
C PRO A 50 -13.88 11.61 3.68
N LEU A 51 -14.52 12.75 3.91
CA LEU A 51 -13.99 14.03 3.45
C LEU A 51 -12.66 14.33 4.19
N PRO A 52 -11.71 15.10 3.61
CA PRO A 52 -10.37 15.30 4.18
C PRO A 52 -10.31 15.74 5.67
N ALA A 53 -11.34 16.39 6.19
CA ALA A 53 -11.42 16.84 7.59
C ALA A 53 -12.17 15.89 8.55
N GLY A 54 -12.66 14.74 8.07
CA GLY A 54 -13.60 13.89 8.81
C GLY A 54 -12.99 12.82 9.71
N ALA A 55 -11.67 12.71 9.75
CA ALA A 55 -10.96 11.64 10.47
C ALA A 55 -9.82 12.20 11.31
N ARG A 56 -9.50 11.52 12.42
CA ARG A 56 -8.29 11.85 13.18
C ARG A 56 -7.03 11.48 12.39
N GLU A 57 -5.93 12.15 12.69
CA GLU A 57 -4.62 11.79 12.17
C GLU A 57 -4.19 10.39 12.68
N CYS A 58 -3.57 9.59 11.82
CA CYS A 58 -2.95 8.32 12.19
C CYS A 58 -1.62 8.55 12.91
N LYS A 59 -1.36 7.79 13.99
CA LYS A 59 -0.01 7.73 14.56
C LYS A 59 0.87 6.81 13.72
N TYR A 60 2.19 7.02 13.78
CA TYR A 60 3.17 6.23 13.03
C TYR A 60 3.01 4.71 13.29
N GLU A 61 2.85 4.31 14.55
CA GLU A 61 2.73 2.89 14.92
C GLU A 61 1.45 2.24 14.36
N GLU A 62 0.43 3.03 14.07
CA GLU A 62 -0.84 2.56 13.51
C GLU A 62 -0.77 2.30 12.00
N MET A 63 0.28 2.79 11.35
CA MET A 63 0.53 2.63 9.91
C MET A 63 1.25 1.31 9.60
N LEU A 64 1.87 0.68 10.60
CA LEU A 64 2.68 -0.54 10.46
C LEU A 64 1.82 -1.82 10.46
N GLY A 65 2.27 -2.85 9.72
CA GLY A 65 1.71 -4.21 9.79
C GLY A 65 0.30 -4.38 9.22
N ASN A 66 -0.19 -3.40 8.47
CA ASN A 66 -1.51 -3.43 7.81
C ASN A 66 -1.45 -4.14 6.45
N ALA A 67 -2.59 -4.67 6.01
CA ALA A 67 -2.76 -5.01 4.60
C ALA A 67 -2.85 -3.72 3.78
N THR A 68 -1.85 -3.45 2.96
CA THR A 68 -1.79 -2.23 2.15
C THR A 68 -2.42 -2.45 0.78
N MET A 69 -3.06 -1.40 0.26
CA MET A 69 -3.45 -1.33 -1.14
C MET A 69 -3.60 0.11 -1.63
N THR A 70 -3.50 0.33 -2.93
CA THR A 70 -3.83 1.59 -3.59
C THR A 70 -5.35 1.71 -3.77
N ARG A 71 -5.83 2.94 -4.02
CA ARG A 71 -7.23 3.19 -4.34
C ARG A 71 -7.67 2.44 -5.60
N LYS A 72 -6.80 2.34 -6.61
CA LYS A 72 -7.06 1.58 -7.83
C LYS A 72 -7.35 0.11 -7.51
N THR A 73 -6.46 -0.54 -6.77
CA THR A 73 -6.60 -1.95 -6.36
C THR A 73 -7.86 -2.17 -5.52
N LEU A 74 -8.20 -1.24 -4.63
CA LEU A 74 -9.44 -1.29 -3.86
C LEU A 74 -10.70 -1.22 -4.76
N LEU A 75 -10.70 -0.37 -5.78
CA LEU A 75 -11.80 -0.27 -6.75
C LEU A 75 -11.95 -1.56 -7.57
N GLU A 76 -10.84 -2.13 -8.03
CA GLU A 76 -10.82 -3.40 -8.76
C GLU A 76 -11.37 -4.56 -7.91
N LEU A 77 -10.94 -4.67 -6.65
CA LEU A 77 -11.47 -5.66 -5.70
C LEU A 77 -12.98 -5.49 -5.48
N ALA A 78 -13.45 -4.24 -5.37
CA ALA A 78 -14.86 -3.92 -5.23
C ALA A 78 -15.66 -4.06 -6.53
N LYS A 79 -15.01 -4.42 -7.65
CA LYS A 79 -15.59 -4.51 -9.00
C LYS A 79 -16.25 -3.19 -9.45
N GLN A 80 -15.65 -2.07 -9.04
CA GLN A 80 -16.07 -0.74 -9.45
C GLN A 80 -15.33 -0.32 -10.72
N PRO A 81 -15.96 0.49 -11.60
CA PRO A 81 -15.30 0.98 -12.79
C PRO A 81 -14.12 1.89 -12.42
N LEU A 82 -13.02 1.75 -13.16
CA LEU A 82 -11.90 2.68 -13.11
C LEU A 82 -12.16 3.83 -14.07
N GLU A 83 -12.47 4.99 -13.50
CA GLU A 83 -12.63 6.21 -14.29
C GLU A 83 -11.28 6.60 -14.90
N ASN A 84 -11.30 7.13 -16.12
CA ASN A 84 -10.10 7.64 -16.78
C ASN A 84 -9.71 9.00 -16.18
N ARG A 85 -9.07 8.94 -15.00
CA ARG A 85 -8.59 10.11 -14.25
C ARG A 85 -7.11 9.98 -13.88
N PRO A 86 -6.35 11.09 -13.84
CA PRO A 86 -4.94 11.07 -13.45
C PRO A 86 -4.70 10.38 -12.09
N GLU A 87 -5.59 10.59 -11.12
CA GLU A 87 -5.52 10.03 -9.76
C GLU A 87 -5.61 8.49 -9.72
N LEU A 88 -6.11 7.86 -10.78
CA LEU A 88 -6.26 6.40 -10.89
C LEU A 88 -5.24 5.77 -11.85
N SER A 89 -4.32 6.56 -12.39
CA SER A 89 -3.28 6.06 -13.29
C SER A 89 -2.22 5.23 -12.55
N ASP A 90 -1.57 4.30 -13.26
CA ASP A 90 -0.61 3.35 -12.70
C ASP A 90 0.63 4.02 -12.09
N TRP A 91 1.01 5.19 -12.59
CA TRP A 91 2.19 5.89 -12.11
C TRP A 91 1.96 6.59 -10.76
N VAL A 92 0.70 6.89 -10.38
CA VAL A 92 0.33 7.39 -9.03
C VAL A 92 -0.28 6.32 -8.12
N ASN A 93 -0.71 5.18 -8.66
CA ASN A 93 -1.13 3.99 -7.90
C ASN A 93 -0.16 2.82 -8.18
N PRO A 94 1.11 2.93 -7.76
CA PRO A 94 2.09 1.87 -7.97
C PRO A 94 1.68 0.59 -7.22
N GLY A 95 1.58 -0.52 -7.94
CA GLY A 95 1.29 -1.84 -7.36
C GLY A 95 2.33 -2.30 -6.33
N GLU A 96 3.51 -1.69 -6.27
CA GLU A 96 4.50 -1.93 -5.21
C GLU A 96 4.00 -1.52 -3.82
N LEU A 97 2.98 -0.66 -3.73
CA LEU A 97 2.35 -0.30 -2.47
C LEU A 97 1.31 -1.33 -2.01
N ASP A 98 0.87 -2.21 -2.91
CA ASP A 98 -0.08 -3.25 -2.59
C ASP A 98 0.62 -4.42 -1.89
N SER A 99 -0.02 -4.92 -0.84
CA SER A 99 0.34 -6.21 -0.25
C SER A 99 0.33 -7.31 -1.32
N PRO A 100 1.25 -8.30 -1.25
CA PRO A 100 1.30 -9.39 -2.22
C PRO A 100 -0.06 -10.09 -2.42
N ALA A 101 -0.80 -10.31 -1.32
CA ALA A 101 -2.13 -10.90 -1.38
C ALA A 101 -3.16 -10.01 -2.11
N ALA A 102 -3.11 -8.69 -1.94
CA ALA A 102 -4.02 -7.79 -2.68
C ALA A 102 -3.77 -7.87 -4.20
N ARG A 103 -2.51 -7.83 -4.62
CA ARG A 103 -2.16 -8.02 -6.04
C ARG A 103 -2.58 -9.38 -6.56
N GLN A 104 -2.30 -10.43 -5.80
CA GLN A 104 -2.66 -11.79 -6.19
C GLN A 104 -4.17 -11.97 -6.38
N LEU A 105 -5.01 -11.25 -5.64
CA LEU A 105 -6.46 -11.30 -5.86
C LEU A 105 -6.89 -10.67 -7.18
N VAL A 106 -6.28 -9.55 -7.56
CA VAL A 106 -6.66 -8.82 -8.78
C VAL A 106 -6.02 -9.44 -10.03
N GLU A 107 -4.77 -9.90 -9.93
CA GLU A 107 -3.97 -10.34 -11.08
C GLU A 107 -4.05 -11.85 -11.35
N SER A 108 -4.32 -12.68 -10.34
CA SER A 108 -4.31 -14.14 -10.51
C SER A 108 -5.55 -14.65 -11.25
N THR A 109 -5.34 -15.55 -12.21
CA THR A 109 -6.41 -16.33 -12.85
C THR A 109 -6.66 -17.68 -12.17
N ASP A 110 -5.80 -18.09 -11.22
CA ASP A 110 -5.96 -19.33 -10.44
C ASP A 110 -6.91 -19.11 -9.25
N PRO A 111 -8.07 -19.80 -9.20
CA PRO A 111 -9.04 -19.66 -8.12
C PRO A 111 -8.50 -20.06 -6.74
N THR A 112 -7.58 -21.02 -6.68
CA THR A 112 -7.01 -21.48 -5.41
C THR A 112 -6.11 -20.39 -4.82
N ARG A 113 -5.28 -19.78 -5.66
CA ARG A 113 -4.44 -18.64 -5.30
C ARG A 113 -5.26 -17.44 -4.84
N GLN A 114 -6.36 -17.15 -5.53
CA GLN A 114 -7.28 -16.09 -5.10
C GLN A 114 -7.88 -16.39 -3.73
N ARG A 115 -8.33 -17.63 -3.47
CA ARG A 115 -8.87 -18.02 -2.16
C ARG A 115 -7.84 -17.94 -1.03
N GLN A 116 -6.58 -18.27 -1.31
CA GLN A 116 -5.48 -18.16 -0.33
C GLN A 116 -5.17 -16.70 -0.02
N ALA A 117 -5.06 -15.86 -1.05
CA ALA A 117 -4.85 -14.42 -0.89
C ALA A 117 -6.02 -13.74 -0.14
N ALA A 118 -7.27 -14.15 -0.41
CA ALA A 118 -8.43 -13.71 0.35
C ALA A 118 -8.33 -14.08 1.84
N ALA A 119 -7.87 -15.29 2.15
CA ALA A 119 -7.69 -15.72 3.54
C ALA A 119 -6.63 -14.88 4.25
N GLU A 120 -5.50 -14.61 3.60
CA GLU A 120 -4.41 -13.79 4.16
C GLU A 120 -4.90 -12.37 4.49
N LEU A 121 -5.59 -11.71 3.56
CA LEU A 121 -6.11 -10.36 3.77
C LEU A 121 -7.22 -10.30 4.83
N LEU A 122 -8.09 -11.30 4.92
CA LEU A 122 -9.12 -11.37 5.97
C LEU A 122 -8.51 -11.60 7.37
N LEU A 123 -7.30 -12.13 7.45
CA LEU A 123 -6.55 -12.28 8.70
C LEU A 123 -5.83 -10.99 9.11
N ALA A 124 -5.63 -10.03 8.19
CA ALA A 124 -4.99 -8.77 8.50
C ALA A 124 -5.70 -8.03 9.66
N PRO A 125 -4.93 -7.35 10.54
CA PRO A 125 -5.48 -6.64 11.69
C PRO A 125 -6.26 -5.38 11.27
N SER A 126 -5.80 -4.71 10.22
CA SER A 126 -6.43 -3.55 9.59
C SER A 126 -5.93 -3.39 8.16
N PHE A 127 -6.59 -2.50 7.41
CA PHE A 127 -6.28 -2.19 6.03
C PHE A 127 -5.78 -0.75 5.92
N LEU A 128 -4.78 -0.52 5.06
CA LEU A 128 -4.25 0.81 4.79
C LEU A 128 -4.38 1.11 3.29
N ILE A 129 -5.21 2.08 2.96
CA ILE A 129 -5.54 2.44 1.58
C ILE A 129 -4.81 3.73 1.21
N TYR A 130 -3.93 3.70 0.21
CA TYR A 130 -3.33 4.90 -0.35
C TYR A 130 -4.26 5.49 -1.41
N ASN A 131 -4.81 6.67 -1.10
CA ASN A 131 -5.79 7.36 -1.93
C ASN A 131 -5.22 8.69 -2.42
N VAL A 132 -4.97 8.81 -3.71
CA VAL A 132 -4.56 10.06 -4.35
C VAL A 132 -5.81 10.91 -4.57
N ASP A 133 -5.84 12.10 -3.97
CA ASP A 133 -6.98 13.00 -4.00
C ASP A 133 -6.84 14.09 -5.07
N LEU A 134 -5.61 14.47 -5.38
CA LEU A 134 -5.31 15.52 -6.33
C LEU A 134 -4.00 15.21 -7.05
N VAL A 135 -4.03 15.22 -8.37
CA VAL A 135 -2.84 15.29 -9.21
C VAL A 135 -2.83 16.63 -9.93
N ASP A 136 -2.10 17.59 -9.38
CA ASP A 136 -1.71 18.83 -10.07
C ASP A 136 -0.38 18.57 -10.78
N ALA A 137 -0.38 17.60 -11.70
CA ALA A 137 0.73 17.37 -12.61
C ALA A 137 0.77 18.51 -13.63
N PRO A 138 1.95 18.97 -14.05
CA PRO A 138 2.01 20.24 -14.74
C PRO A 138 1.38 20.18 -16.12
N ILE A 139 1.14 21.39 -16.62
CA ILE A 139 0.97 21.81 -18.02
C ILE A 139 -0.45 22.29 -18.36
N PRO A 140 -0.72 23.60 -18.17
CA PRO A 140 -1.58 24.30 -19.10
C PRO A 140 -0.93 24.30 -20.50
N LEU A 141 -1.67 23.84 -21.50
CA LEU A 141 -1.33 23.93 -22.92
C LEU A 141 -0.93 25.38 -23.26
N GLY A 142 0.26 25.58 -23.85
CA GLY A 142 0.66 26.86 -24.45
C GLY A 142 1.32 27.90 -23.51
N VAL A 143 1.76 27.52 -22.30
CA VAL A 143 2.47 28.45 -21.39
C VAL A 143 3.91 27.99 -21.17
N LYS A 144 4.87 28.93 -21.23
CA LYS A 144 6.32 28.66 -21.05
C LYS A 144 6.71 28.24 -19.62
N ASP A 145 5.79 28.38 -18.66
CA ASP A 145 6.07 28.10 -17.25
C ASP A 145 5.68 26.66 -16.89
N PHE A 146 6.67 25.77 -16.82
CA PHE A 146 6.50 24.47 -16.19
C PHE A 146 6.17 24.68 -14.71
N LYS A 147 4.92 24.43 -14.34
CA LYS A 147 4.53 24.33 -12.93
C LYS A 147 5.17 23.08 -12.31
N ARG A 148 5.33 23.07 -10.99
CA ARG A 148 5.73 21.85 -10.28
C ARG A 148 4.59 20.86 -10.35
N GLY A 149 4.87 19.61 -10.69
CA GLY A 149 3.94 18.53 -10.41
C GLY A 149 3.75 18.44 -8.91
N HIS A 150 2.52 18.59 -8.46
CA HIS A 150 2.12 18.49 -7.07
C HIS A 150 1.05 17.42 -6.94
N VAL A 151 1.22 16.52 -5.98
CA VAL A 151 0.26 15.46 -5.71
C VAL A 151 -0.10 15.49 -4.24
N GLY A 152 -1.40 15.46 -3.97
CA GLY A 152 -1.97 15.32 -2.65
C GLY A 152 -2.63 13.96 -2.49
N ALA A 153 -2.29 13.25 -1.43
CA ALA A 153 -2.87 11.97 -1.12
C ALA A 153 -3.14 11.80 0.38
N ARG A 154 -3.90 10.75 0.68
CA ARG A 154 -4.19 10.28 2.01
C ARG A 154 -3.89 8.80 2.13
N ALA A 155 -3.36 8.40 3.27
CA ALA A 155 -3.38 7.01 3.69
C ALA A 155 -4.53 6.83 4.66
N LEU A 156 -5.49 5.97 4.32
CA LEU A 156 -6.73 5.76 5.05
C LEU A 156 -6.67 4.40 5.75
N ARG A 157 -6.70 4.40 7.08
CA ARG A 157 -6.69 3.16 7.85
C ARG A 157 -8.12 2.72 8.18
N TYR A 158 -8.46 1.48 7.83
CA TYR A 158 -9.75 0.87 8.09
C TYR A 158 -9.63 -0.32 9.04
N ASP A 159 -10.66 -0.53 9.86
CA ASP A 159 -10.83 -1.74 10.64
C ASP A 159 -11.23 -2.95 9.77
N LYS A 160 -11.38 -4.12 10.39
CA LYS A 160 -11.78 -5.36 9.71
C LYS A 160 -13.21 -5.35 9.16
N ALA A 161 -14.04 -4.40 9.60
CA ALA A 161 -15.40 -4.20 9.11
C ALA A 161 -15.46 -3.14 8.00
N GLY A 162 -14.35 -2.48 7.68
CA GLY A 162 -14.29 -1.43 6.67
C GLY A 162 -14.72 -0.06 7.19
N ASN A 163 -14.72 0.16 8.51
CA ASN A 163 -14.91 1.48 9.09
C ASN A 163 -13.58 2.21 9.16
N LEU A 164 -13.59 3.49 8.82
CA LEU A 164 -12.39 4.31 8.92
C LEU A 164 -12.01 4.54 10.38
N ILE A 165 -10.74 4.33 10.71
CA ILE A 165 -10.16 4.57 12.03
C ILE A 165 -9.42 5.92 12.07
N CYS A 166 -8.59 6.18 11.07
CA CYS A 166 -7.77 7.39 10.98
C CYS A 166 -7.32 7.61 9.53
N ALA A 167 -6.82 8.82 9.25
CA ALA A 167 -6.20 9.17 7.98
C ALA A 167 -4.84 9.84 8.23
N SER A 168 -3.95 9.80 7.25
CA SER A 168 -2.77 10.66 7.23
C SER A 168 -2.66 11.33 5.89
N VAL A 169 -2.49 12.66 5.88
CA VAL A 169 -2.37 13.46 4.66
C VAL A 169 -0.89 13.62 4.32
N PHE A 170 -0.53 13.40 3.06
CA PHE A 170 0.81 13.67 2.58
C PHE A 170 0.79 14.29 1.20
N LEU A 171 1.77 15.17 0.98
CA LEU A 171 1.94 15.93 -0.24
C LEU A 171 3.36 15.67 -0.75
N TRP A 172 3.50 15.60 -2.07
CA TRP A 172 4.82 15.56 -2.69
C TRP A 172 4.83 16.31 -4.00
N THR A 173 6.03 16.66 -4.42
CA THR A 173 6.29 17.29 -5.70
C THR A 173 7.43 16.57 -6.38
N ASN A 174 7.63 16.87 -7.66
CA ASN A 174 8.84 16.48 -8.35
C ASN A 174 10.11 16.97 -7.63
N ASP A 175 11.21 16.25 -7.84
CA ASP A 175 12.54 16.72 -7.50
C ASP A 175 12.87 18.02 -8.26
N PRO A 176 13.40 19.06 -7.59
CA PRO A 176 13.71 20.34 -8.23
C PRO A 176 14.67 20.22 -9.43
N GLN A 177 15.66 19.32 -9.39
CA GLN A 177 16.60 19.13 -10.49
C GLN A 177 15.92 18.45 -11.69
N LYS A 178 15.03 17.49 -11.45
CA LYS A 178 14.22 16.88 -12.52
C LYS A 178 13.29 17.88 -13.18
N GLN A 179 12.73 18.79 -12.40
CA GLN A 179 11.93 19.88 -12.95
C GLN A 179 12.76 20.82 -13.84
N LEU A 180 13.95 21.24 -13.40
CA LEU A 180 14.84 22.08 -14.19
C LEU A 180 15.24 21.41 -15.50
N TRP A 181 15.57 20.12 -15.45
CA TRP A 181 15.84 19.32 -16.64
C TRP A 181 14.65 19.29 -17.61
N ALA A 182 13.42 19.13 -17.10
CA ALA A 182 12.21 19.12 -17.93
C ALA A 182 11.97 20.47 -18.61
N ILE A 183 12.23 21.58 -17.90
CA ILE A 183 12.19 22.94 -18.44
C ILE A 183 13.18 23.10 -19.60
N GLU A 184 14.44 22.68 -19.40
CA GLU A 184 15.48 22.78 -20.43
C GLU A 184 15.16 21.93 -21.67
N LYS A 185 14.46 20.81 -21.49
CA LYS A 185 14.11 19.88 -22.58
C LYS A 185 12.81 20.22 -23.30
N SER A 186 11.97 21.08 -22.73
CA SER A 186 10.66 21.40 -23.30
C SER A 186 10.70 22.74 -24.03
N ASP A 187 11.28 22.76 -25.23
CA ASP A 187 11.27 23.90 -26.15
C ASP A 187 10.00 23.95 -27.04
N LYS A 188 9.09 22.97 -26.89
CA LYS A 188 7.91 22.78 -27.74
C LYS A 188 6.62 23.32 -27.12
N PRO A 189 5.62 23.69 -27.96
CA PRO A 189 4.28 24.06 -27.51
C PRO A 189 3.47 22.90 -26.91
N MET A 190 3.93 21.66 -27.14
CA MET A 190 3.40 20.43 -26.53
C MET A 190 4.55 19.70 -25.83
N ILE A 191 4.23 19.05 -24.72
CA ILE A 191 5.21 18.33 -23.91
C ILE A 191 5.74 17.14 -24.69
N ASP A 192 7.05 16.95 -24.65
CA ASP A 192 7.65 15.74 -25.16
C ASP A 192 7.20 14.52 -24.31
N PRO A 193 6.62 13.47 -24.92
CA PRO A 193 6.18 12.28 -24.18
C PRO A 193 7.28 11.66 -23.31
N GLU A 194 8.55 11.77 -23.72
CA GLU A 194 9.67 11.27 -22.92
C GLU A 194 9.88 12.09 -21.64
N VAL A 195 9.75 13.43 -21.75
CA VAL A 195 9.81 14.34 -20.60
C VAL A 195 8.65 14.08 -19.64
N GLN A 196 7.44 13.91 -20.17
CA GLN A 196 6.26 13.56 -19.36
C GLN A 196 6.49 12.25 -18.59
N LYS A 197 6.96 11.20 -19.26
CA LYS A 197 7.23 9.89 -18.64
C LYS A 197 8.31 9.99 -17.56
N ALA A 198 9.36 10.78 -17.78
CA ALA A 198 10.41 11.00 -16.79
C ALA A 198 9.89 11.74 -15.55
N MET A 199 9.04 12.75 -15.72
CA MET A 199 8.42 13.49 -14.62
C MET A 199 7.44 12.63 -13.82
N GLN A 200 6.66 11.77 -14.49
CA GLN A 200 5.79 10.79 -13.82
C GLN A 200 6.59 9.76 -13.02
N LYS A 201 7.72 9.28 -13.57
CA LYS A 201 8.62 8.36 -12.86
C LYS A 201 9.20 9.02 -11.59
N ASP A 202 9.63 10.27 -11.69
CA ASP A 202 10.13 11.02 -10.54
C ASP A 202 9.03 11.22 -9.47
N LEU A 203 7.79 11.60 -9.85
CA LEU A 203 6.68 11.68 -8.89
C LEU A 203 6.40 10.34 -8.20
N ARG A 204 6.49 9.23 -8.93
CA ARG A 204 6.33 7.89 -8.35
C ARG A 204 7.44 7.58 -7.35
N GLU A 205 8.69 7.89 -7.68
CA GLU A 205 9.83 7.69 -6.77
C GLU A 205 9.68 8.54 -5.49
N GLN A 206 9.28 9.80 -5.62
CA GLN A 206 8.98 10.67 -4.49
C GLN A 206 7.83 10.13 -3.63
N MET A 207 6.77 9.59 -4.24
CA MET A 207 5.67 8.95 -3.51
C MET A 207 6.16 7.77 -2.68
N LEU A 208 6.96 6.88 -3.27
CA LEU A 208 7.50 5.70 -2.61
C LEU A 208 8.37 6.07 -1.40
N LEU A 209 9.18 7.13 -1.52
CA LEU A 209 9.97 7.67 -0.40
C LEU A 209 9.08 8.18 0.73
N ARG A 210 8.01 8.91 0.40
CA ARG A 210 7.04 9.40 1.40
C ARG A 210 6.35 8.27 2.12
N VAL A 211 5.87 7.27 1.39
CA VAL A 211 5.19 6.11 1.97
C VAL A 211 6.13 5.28 2.85
N ALA A 212 7.38 5.07 2.44
CA ALA A 212 8.39 4.44 3.30
C ALA A 212 8.62 5.24 4.60
N GLY A 213 8.64 6.58 4.52
CA GLY A 213 8.72 7.46 5.70
C GLY A 213 7.50 7.40 6.62
N LEU A 214 6.34 6.94 6.15
CA LEU A 214 5.15 6.68 6.97
C LEU A 214 5.21 5.33 7.72
N GLY A 215 6.29 4.56 7.55
CA GLY A 215 6.50 3.26 8.20
C GLY A 215 6.11 2.05 7.34
N ALA A 216 5.67 2.25 6.10
CA ALA A 216 5.55 1.14 5.17
C ALA A 216 6.93 0.51 4.93
N PRO A 217 7.06 -0.83 4.76
CA PRO A 217 8.33 -1.43 4.41
C PRO A 217 8.87 -0.74 3.16
N ALA A 218 10.11 -0.26 3.22
CA ALA A 218 10.75 0.40 2.10
C ALA A 218 10.66 -0.53 0.87
N PRO A 219 10.27 -0.01 -0.31
CA PRO A 219 10.24 -0.83 -1.50
C PRO A 219 11.65 -1.39 -1.74
N LYS A 220 11.74 -2.69 -2.03
CA LYS A 220 13.01 -3.31 -2.43
C LYS A 220 13.39 -2.79 -3.80
N PHE A 221 14.15 -1.69 -3.83
CA PHE A 221 14.69 -1.13 -5.06
C PHE A 221 15.74 -2.09 -5.62
N THR A 222 15.57 -2.52 -6.87
CA THR A 222 16.57 -3.28 -7.65
C THR A 222 17.18 -2.41 -8.76
N GLY A 223 17.10 -1.08 -8.61
CA GLY A 223 17.83 -0.12 -9.42
C GLY A 223 19.21 0.19 -8.82
N PRO A 224 20.14 0.70 -9.62
CA PRO A 224 21.50 0.99 -9.15
C PRO A 224 21.45 1.95 -7.96
N ALA A 225 22.14 1.58 -6.89
CA ALA A 225 22.40 2.47 -5.76
C ALA A 225 23.14 3.69 -6.30
N ASP A 226 22.50 4.86 -6.30
CA ASP A 226 23.21 6.13 -6.54
C ASP A 226 23.61 6.69 -5.18
N ASP A 227 24.91 6.69 -4.95
CA ASP A 227 25.60 7.32 -3.83
C ASP A 227 25.20 8.79 -3.72
N ARG A 228 24.34 9.15 -2.77
CA ARG A 228 24.26 10.53 -2.26
C ARG A 228 24.16 10.56 -0.75
N HIS A 229 25.35 10.44 -0.18
CA HIS A 229 25.91 11.22 0.92
C HIS A 229 24.98 11.81 2.00
N ASP A 230 25.21 11.30 3.21
CA ASP A 230 25.45 12.11 4.41
C ASP A 230 25.92 13.54 4.09
N ARG A 231 25.07 14.53 4.36
CA ARG A 231 25.52 15.83 4.88
C ARG A 231 24.51 16.30 5.92
N ASN A 232 25.05 16.56 7.11
CA ASN A 232 24.46 17.17 8.30
C ASN A 232 23.51 18.34 8.00
#